data_AF-A0A1M5KQN2-F1
#
_entry.id   AF-A0A1M5KQN2-F1
#
_cell.length_a   1.000
_cell.length_b   1.000
_cell.length_c   1.000
_cell.angle_alpha   90.00
_cell.angle_beta   90.00
_cell.angle_gamma   90.00
#
_symmetry.space_group_name_H-M   'P 1'
#
loop_
_entity.id
_entity.type
_entity.pdbx_description
1 polymer ?
#
loop_
_entity_poly.entity_id
_entity_poly.type
_entity_poly.pdbx_seq_one_letter_code
_entity_poly.pdbx_strand_id
1 'polypeptide(L)' 'MGRDDHNNKTKNNYLAQTPKNQKTDGIDVEFSEELADHEDHEAQARSRAADKRAKKK' A
#
# COMPACT_ATOMS: atom_id res chain seq x y z
N MET A 1 -23.56 -10.22 2.63
CA MET A 1 -22.16 -10.27 3.10
C MET A 1 -21.73 -8.83 3.27
N GLY A 2 -21.81 -8.35 4.51
CA GLY A 2 -21.75 -6.93 4.87
C GLY A 2 -20.31 -6.46 5.06
N ARG A 3 -20.10 -5.17 4.84
CA ARG A 3 -18.82 -4.44 4.94
C ARG A 3 -18.26 -4.41 6.38
N ASP A 4 -19.03 -4.92 7.33
CA ASP A 4 -18.86 -4.72 8.77
C ASP A 4 -18.07 -5.86 9.43
N ASP A 5 -17.89 -7.00 8.75
CA ASP A 5 -17.08 -8.13 9.23
C ASP A 5 -15.56 -7.84 9.28
N HIS A 6 -15.12 -6.73 8.69
CA HIS A 6 -13.70 -6.32 8.68
C HIS A 6 -13.24 -5.60 9.95
N ASN A 7 -14.16 -5.21 10.84
CA ASN A 7 -13.82 -4.49 12.07
C ASN A 7 -13.48 -5.39 13.26
N ASN A 8 -13.61 -6.71 13.11
CA ASN A 8 -13.17 -7.66 14.13
C ASN A 8 -11.65 -7.84 14.04
N LYS A 9 -10.90 -6.89 14.63
CA LYS A 9 -9.46 -7.01 14.91
C LYS A 9 -9.23 -8.14 15.91
N THR A 10 -9.32 -9.39 15.44
CA THR A 10 -8.76 -10.53 16.14
C THR A 10 -7.26 -10.26 16.25
N LYS A 11 -6.76 -10.15 17.49
CA LYS A 11 -5.36 -9.79 17.78
C LYS A 11 -4.34 -10.77 17.17
N ASN A 12 -4.80 -11.90 16.61
CA ASN A 12 -4.02 -12.93 15.93
C ASN A 12 -4.59 -13.18 14.52
N ASN A 13 -4.19 -12.39 13.53
CA ASN A 13 -4.55 -12.62 12.12
C ASN A 13 -3.70 -13.78 11.56
N TYR A 14 -4.14 -15.02 11.79
CA TYR A 14 -3.51 -16.23 11.25
C TYR A 14 -3.57 -16.31 9.71
N LEU A 15 -4.42 -15.49 9.09
CA LEU A 15 -4.54 -15.34 7.63
C LEU A 15 -3.76 -14.13 7.10
N ALA A 16 -2.93 -13.50 7.93
CA ALA A 16 -2.07 -12.41 7.48
C ALA A 16 -1.15 -12.93 6.37
N GLN A 17 -1.38 -12.43 5.16
CA GLN A 17 -0.60 -12.79 3.98
C GLN A 17 0.85 -12.28 4.04
N THR A 18 1.10 -11.25 4.86
CA THR A 18 2.42 -10.66 5.03
C THR A 18 3.10 -11.20 6.30
N PRO A 19 4.29 -11.82 6.18
CA PRO A 19 5.03 -12.33 7.33
C PRO A 19 5.50 -11.18 8.23
N LYS A 20 5.69 -11.47 9.53
CA LYS A 20 5.96 -10.45 10.56
C LYS A 20 7.20 -9.58 10.29
N ASN A 21 8.22 -10.16 9.66
CA ASN A 21 9.48 -9.50 9.31
C ASN A 21 9.40 -8.59 8.07
N GLN A 22 8.30 -8.65 7.31
CA GLN A 22 8.05 -7.78 6.16
C GLN A 22 7.02 -6.70 6.47
N LYS A 23 6.63 -6.57 7.75
CA LYS A 23 5.80 -5.45 8.18
C LYS A 23 6.66 -4.21 8.24
N THR A 24 6.19 -3.15 7.61
CA THR A 24 6.81 -1.83 7.70
C THR A 24 6.32 -1.13 8.97
N ASP A 25 7.19 -0.32 9.58
CA ASP A 25 6.87 0.42 10.82
C ASP A 25 5.89 1.59 10.60
N GLY A 26 5.53 1.88 9.35
CA GLY A 26 4.58 2.94 8.99
C GLY A 26 5.14 4.35 9.18
N ILE A 27 6.45 4.52 9.02
CA ILE A 27 7.10 5.83 9.08
C ILE A 27 6.68 6.64 7.86
N ASP A 28 6.06 7.80 8.09
CA ASP A 28 5.76 8.77 7.04
C ASP A 28 7.04 9.52 6.68
N VAL A 29 7.60 9.21 5.51
CA VAL A 29 8.79 9.88 4.94
C VAL A 29 8.34 10.71 3.75
N GLU A 30 8.73 11.99 3.71
CA GLU A 30 8.40 12.85 2.58
C GLU A 30 9.17 12.45 1.31
N PHE A 31 8.48 12.48 0.17
CA PHE A 31 9.11 12.22 -1.13
C PHE A 31 10.04 13.38 -1.52
N SER A 32 11.28 13.06 -1.89
CA SER A 32 12.22 14.01 -2.50
C SER A 32 12.64 13.55 -3.88
N GLU A 33 12.48 14.40 -4.90
CA GLU A 33 12.80 14.05 -6.28
C GLU A 33 14.30 13.87 -6.53
N GLU A 34 15.17 14.59 -5.80
CA GLU A 34 16.63 14.50 -5.96
C GLU A 34 17.22 13.17 -5.45
N LEU A 35 16.60 12.57 -4.42
CA LEU A 35 17.02 11.27 -3.89
C LEU A 35 16.27 10.09 -4.51
N ALA A 36 15.30 10.37 -5.39
CA ALA A 36 14.50 9.32 -6.02
C ALA A 36 15.37 8.53 -7.00
N ASP A 37 15.26 7.21 -6.92
CA ASP A 37 15.92 6.33 -7.88
C ASP A 37 15.03 6.03 -9.09
N HIS A 38 15.53 5.19 -9.98
CA HIS A 38 14.77 4.81 -11.17
C HIS A 38 13.47 4.07 -10.82
N GLU A 39 13.49 3.22 -9.78
CA GLU A 39 12.34 2.42 -9.38
C GLU A 39 11.23 3.30 -8.79
N ASP A 40 11.60 4.33 -8.03
CA ASP A 40 10.68 5.33 -7.49
C ASP A 40 9.90 6.03 -8.62
N HIS A 41 10.60 6.44 -9.68
CA HIS A 41 9.95 7.06 -10.84
C HIS A 41 8.99 6.10 -11.56
N GLU A 42 9.37 4.83 -11.74
CA GLU A 42 8.49 3.85 -12.34
C GLU A 42 7.26 3.57 -11.46
N ALA A 43 7.44 3.49 -10.14
CA ALA A 43 6.36 3.29 -9.18
C ALA A 43 5.34 4.43 -9.26
N GLN A 44 5.80 5.68 -9.33
CA GLN A 44 4.93 6.84 -9.53
C GLN A 44 4.16 6.77 -10.87
N ALA A 45 4.83 6.39 -11.95
CA ALA A 45 4.19 6.25 -13.25
C ALA A 45 3.10 5.16 -13.24
N ARG A 46 3.38 4.01 -12.60
CA ARG A 46 2.42 2.91 -12.42
C ARG A 46 1.22 3.34 -11.57
N SER A 47 1.47 4.06 -10.47
CA SER A 47 0.43 4.60 -9.59
C SER A 47 -0.53 5.52 -10.36
N ARG A 48 0.01 6.52 -11.07
CA ARG A 48 -0.77 7.43 -11.93
C ARG A 48 -1.59 6.68 -12.99
N ALA A 49 -1.05 5.60 -13.57
CA ALA A 49 -1.76 4.80 -14.55
C ALA A 49 -2.92 3.98 -13.93
N ALA A 50 -2.75 3.50 -12.70
CA ALA A 50 -3.81 2.81 -11.96
C ALA A 50 -4.95 3.78 -11.59
N ASP A 51 -4.61 4.99 -11.11
CA ASP A 51 -5.61 6.03 -10.78
C ASP A 51 -6.46 6.42 -11.99
N LYS A 52 -5.83 6.57 -13.16
CA LYS A 52 -6.55 6.83 -14.42
C LYS A 52 -7.54 5.72 -14.76
N ARG A 53 -7.19 4.45 -14.51
CA ARG A 53 -8.09 3.31 -14.72
C ARG A 53 -9.24 3.33 -13.72
N ALA A 54 -8.95 3.59 -12.45
CA ALA A 54 -9.96 3.65 -11.40
C ALA A 54 -10.99 4.76 -11.64
N LYS A 55 -10.54 5.95 -12.05
CA LYS A 55 -11.41 7.09 -12.38
C LYS A 55 -12.23 6.93 -13.66
N LYS A 56 -11.87 5.97 -14.52
CA LYS A 56 -12.61 5.67 -15.76
C LYS A 56 -13.75 4.66 -15.55
N LYS A 57 -13.84 4.03 -14.38
CA LYS A 57 -14.99 3.24 -13.95
C LYS A 57 -16.04 4.13 -13.31
#